data_AF-A0A9P6CA97-F1
#
_entry.id   AF-A0A9P6CA97-F1
#
_cell.length_a   1.000
_cell.length_b   1.000
_cell.length_c   1.000
_cell.angle_alpha   90.00
_cell.angle_beta   90.00
_cell.angle_gamma   90.00
#
_symmetry.space_group_name_H-M   'P 1'
#
loop_
_entity.id
_entity.type
_entity.pdbx_description
1 polymer ?
#
loop_
_entity_poly.entity_id
_entity_poly.type
_entity_poly.pdbx_seq_one_letter_code
_entity_poly.pdbx_strand_id
1 'polypeptide(L)'
;MGRAWTTPDQKSWLELQIPDFLEAQKSGRTDRFHQLTSEAWFQTWLESIVDGADSESRTSQVTKRKKQLRNWFFWNSQPTKRMRSTKSSVFLDALKKPSKGTRVPRPVEAYQCLYKLKTRLAISTALKAAGNITKSHRLNIIKSVPAEMLSTENPEVLAAVTTYVELEKEKRAGGGLGETMESGPKSSNVRTPAQVNRAIQEFPIAAHSFLESVATETGWIIHLVAAGPNPAANGEIASIE
;
A
#
# COMPACT_ATOMS: atom_id res chain seq x y z
N MET A 1 -16.82 3.92 12.28
CA MET A 1 -17.24 3.39 10.97
C MET A 1 -18.63 3.93 10.68
N GLY A 2 -18.92 4.39 9.45
CA GLY A 2 -20.25 4.90 9.11
C GLY A 2 -21.30 3.80 9.18
N ARG A 3 -22.56 4.13 9.53
CA ARG A 3 -23.67 3.17 9.53
C ARG A 3 -23.82 2.55 8.14
N ALA A 4 -23.96 1.23 8.07
CA ALA A 4 -24.30 0.53 6.85
C ALA A 4 -25.68 0.99 6.37
N TRP A 5 -25.82 1.31 5.08
CA TRP A 5 -27.08 1.78 4.50
C TRP A 5 -27.99 0.61 4.05
N THR A 6 -27.45 -0.61 4.02
CA THR A 6 -28.14 -1.85 3.65
C THR A 6 -28.54 -2.64 4.90
N THR A 7 -29.73 -3.26 4.88
CA THR A 7 -30.10 -4.30 5.87
C THR A 7 -29.32 -5.60 5.61
N PRO A 8 -29.30 -6.57 6.54
CA PRO A 8 -28.65 -7.87 6.33
C PRO A 8 -29.18 -8.63 5.10
N ASP A 9 -30.49 -8.60 4.88
CA ASP A 9 -31.13 -9.29 3.75
C ASP A 9 -30.76 -8.64 2.42
N GLN A 10 -30.81 -7.31 2.38
CA GLN A 10 -30.34 -6.51 1.25
C GLN A 10 -28.88 -6.77 0.91
N LYS A 11 -28.02 -6.89 1.93
CA LYS A 11 -26.61 -7.19 1.74
C LYS A 11 -26.43 -8.60 1.16
N SER A 12 -27.13 -9.59 1.68
CA SER A 12 -27.07 -10.98 1.20
C SER A 12 -27.50 -11.07 -0.26
N TRP A 13 -28.56 -10.35 -0.64
CA TRP A 13 -28.98 -10.26 -2.03
C TRP A 13 -27.90 -9.66 -2.94
N LEU A 14 -27.25 -8.57 -2.52
CA LEU A 14 -26.16 -7.97 -3.30
C LEU A 14 -24.95 -8.91 -3.43
N GLU A 15 -24.65 -9.71 -2.41
CA GLU A 15 -23.56 -10.70 -2.44
C GLU A 15 -23.85 -11.81 -3.46
N LEU A 16 -25.09 -12.27 -3.57
CA LEU A 16 -25.51 -13.25 -4.58
C LEU A 16 -25.34 -12.75 -6.02
N GLN A 17 -25.39 -11.43 -6.24
CA GLN A 17 -25.26 -10.81 -7.56
C GLN A 17 -23.79 -10.51 -7.96
N ILE A 18 -22.80 -10.82 -7.09
CA ILE A 18 -21.38 -10.58 -7.37
C ILE A 18 -20.87 -11.38 -8.59
N PRO A 19 -21.17 -12.69 -8.76
CA PRO A 19 -20.71 -13.45 -9.91
C PRO A 19 -21.12 -12.82 -11.25
N ASP A 20 -22.40 -12.43 -11.37
CA ASP A 20 -22.94 -11.78 -12.56
C ASP A 20 -22.27 -10.43 -12.84
N PHE A 21 -21.96 -9.67 -11.78
CA PHE A 21 -21.20 -8.43 -11.92
C PHE A 21 -19.79 -8.67 -12.47
N LEU A 22 -19.11 -9.73 -12.02
CA LEU A 22 -17.77 -10.09 -12.49
C LEU A 22 -17.80 -10.54 -13.95
N GLU A 23 -18.83 -11.26 -14.38
CA GLU A 23 -19.04 -11.63 -15.78
C GLU A 23 -19.32 -10.39 -16.65
N ALA A 24 -20.16 -9.48 -16.17
CA ALA A 24 -20.43 -8.20 -16.82
C ALA A 24 -19.16 -7.34 -16.96
N GLN A 25 -18.25 -7.39 -15.98
CA GLN A 25 -16.94 -6.73 -16.07
C GLN A 25 -16.06 -7.35 -17.15
N LYS A 26 -15.96 -8.68 -17.22
CA LYS A 26 -15.17 -9.38 -18.24
C LYS A 26 -15.67 -9.09 -19.66
N SER A 27 -16.99 -8.98 -19.83
CA SER A 27 -17.63 -8.71 -21.12
C SER A 27 -17.77 -7.21 -21.46
N GLY A 28 -17.36 -6.31 -20.56
CA GLY A 28 -17.49 -4.86 -20.73
C GLY A 28 -18.93 -4.33 -20.72
N ARG A 29 -19.89 -5.11 -20.19
CA ARG A 29 -21.34 -4.79 -20.17
C ARG A 29 -21.86 -4.39 -18.79
N THR A 30 -21.04 -3.71 -17.99
CA THR A 30 -21.36 -3.33 -16.61
C THR A 30 -22.57 -2.39 -16.50
N ASP A 31 -22.79 -1.54 -17.50
CA ASP A 31 -23.92 -0.60 -17.48
C ASP A 31 -25.27 -1.32 -17.54
N ARG A 32 -25.37 -2.36 -18.39
CA ARG A 32 -26.58 -3.21 -18.49
C ARG A 32 -26.83 -3.95 -17.19
N PHE A 33 -25.79 -4.52 -16.58
CA PHE A 33 -25.90 -5.13 -15.24
C PHE A 33 -26.47 -4.12 -14.24
N HIS A 34 -25.86 -2.93 -14.12
CA HIS A 34 -26.33 -1.95 -13.14
C HIS A 34 -27.77 -1.47 -13.38
N GLN A 35 -28.23 -1.40 -14.63
CA GLN A 35 -29.63 -1.11 -14.94
C GLN A 35 -30.56 -2.20 -14.41
N LEU A 36 -30.31 -3.46 -14.78
CA LEU A 36 -31.13 -4.61 -14.39
C LEU A 36 -31.13 -4.82 -12.86
N THR A 37 -29.96 -4.78 -12.23
CA THR A 37 -29.83 -4.94 -10.78
C THR A 37 -30.50 -3.79 -10.03
N SER A 38 -30.43 -2.56 -10.55
CA SER A 38 -31.16 -1.44 -9.93
C SER A 38 -32.67 -1.63 -10.05
N GLU A 39 -33.16 -2.07 -11.20
CA GLU A 39 -34.58 -2.35 -11.41
C GLU A 39 -35.09 -3.44 -10.46
N ALA A 40 -34.42 -4.59 -10.41
CA ALA A 40 -34.76 -5.68 -9.49
C ALA A 40 -34.70 -5.24 -8.01
N TRP A 41 -33.70 -4.42 -7.65
CA TRP A 41 -33.60 -3.84 -6.32
C TRP A 41 -34.81 -2.96 -5.99
N PHE A 42 -35.19 -2.04 -6.88
CA PHE A 42 -36.30 -1.14 -6.62
C PHE A 42 -37.65 -1.85 -6.66
N GLN A 43 -37.83 -2.92 -7.44
CA GLN A 43 -39.05 -3.73 -7.36
C GLN A 43 -39.20 -4.39 -5.99
N THR A 44 -38.10 -4.83 -5.38
CA THR A 44 -38.12 -5.56 -4.11
C THR A 44 -38.18 -4.62 -2.90
N TRP A 45 -37.54 -3.44 -2.97
CA TRP A 45 -37.42 -2.51 -1.85
C TRP A 45 -37.92 -1.09 -2.17
N LEU A 46 -38.97 -0.97 -2.98
CA LEU A 46 -39.55 0.32 -3.40
C LEU A 46 -40.00 1.16 -2.20
N GLU A 47 -40.56 0.48 -1.19
CA GLU A 47 -41.24 1.08 -0.04
C GLU A 47 -40.34 2.02 0.77
N SER A 48 -39.02 1.80 0.80
CA SER A 48 -38.10 2.64 1.59
C SER A 48 -37.83 4.04 1.00
N ILE A 49 -38.42 4.38 -0.14
CA ILE A 49 -38.17 5.63 -0.89
C ILE A 49 -39.45 6.47 -1.01
N VAL A 50 -40.62 5.89 -0.71
CA VAL A 50 -41.92 6.46 -1.08
C VAL A 50 -42.59 7.27 0.04
N ASP A 51 -42.18 7.09 1.30
CA ASP A 51 -42.80 7.81 2.42
C ASP A 51 -42.53 9.32 2.39
N GLY A 52 -43.51 10.08 1.91
CA GLY A 52 -43.65 11.53 2.16
C GLY A 52 -42.85 12.50 1.27
N ALA A 53 -42.18 12.03 0.21
CA ALA A 53 -41.34 12.89 -0.63
C ALA A 53 -42.07 13.41 -1.89
N ASP A 54 -41.90 14.70 -2.22
CA ASP A 54 -42.29 15.30 -3.50
C ASP A 54 -41.56 14.61 -4.68
N SER A 55 -42.12 14.72 -5.89
CA SER A 55 -41.61 14.06 -7.12
C SER A 55 -40.10 14.33 -7.36
N GLU A 56 -39.64 15.55 -7.10
CA GLU A 56 -38.24 15.95 -7.27
C GLU A 56 -37.30 15.35 -6.20
N SER A 57 -37.81 15.18 -4.98
CA SER A 57 -37.07 14.49 -3.91
C SER A 57 -36.92 13.00 -4.22
N ARG A 58 -37.94 12.35 -4.82
CA ARG A 58 -37.88 10.92 -5.20
C ARG A 58 -36.81 10.63 -6.25
N THR A 59 -36.70 11.44 -7.29
CA THR A 59 -35.68 11.24 -8.34
C THR A 59 -34.26 11.39 -7.77
N SER A 60 -34.05 12.34 -6.84
CA SER A 60 -32.78 12.52 -6.14
C SER A 60 -32.41 11.31 -5.26
N GLN A 61 -33.40 10.68 -4.61
CA GLN A 61 -33.19 9.51 -3.78
C GLN A 61 -32.88 8.26 -4.62
N VAL A 62 -33.58 8.07 -5.74
CA VAL A 62 -33.32 6.97 -6.68
C VAL A 62 -31.92 7.08 -7.27
N THR A 63 -31.52 8.28 -7.73
CA THR A 63 -30.17 8.50 -8.28
C THR A 63 -29.09 8.27 -7.22
N LYS A 64 -29.31 8.73 -5.99
CA LYS A 64 -28.42 8.46 -4.85
C LYS A 64 -28.29 6.96 -4.59
N ARG A 65 -29.41 6.21 -4.58
CA ARG A 65 -29.40 4.76 -4.34
C ARG A 65 -28.73 3.98 -5.48
N LYS A 66 -28.97 4.33 -6.75
CA LYS A 66 -28.26 3.76 -7.91
C LYS A 66 -26.74 3.95 -7.78
N LYS A 67 -26.29 5.13 -7.36
CA LYS A 67 -24.88 5.42 -7.09
C LYS A 67 -24.33 4.56 -5.94
N GLN A 68 -25.10 4.38 -4.87
CA GLN A 68 -24.71 3.51 -3.74
C GLN A 68 -24.55 2.05 -4.19
N LEU A 69 -25.48 1.52 -4.98
CA LEU A 69 -25.40 0.16 -5.53
C LEU A 69 -24.16 -0.02 -6.40
N ARG A 70 -23.93 0.89 -7.36
CA ARG A 70 -22.74 0.84 -8.23
C ARG A 70 -21.44 0.83 -7.43
N ASN A 71 -21.32 1.73 -6.46
CA ASN A 71 -20.16 1.78 -5.58
C ASN A 71 -20.03 0.50 -4.75
N TRP A 72 -21.13 -0.02 -4.21
CA TRP A 72 -21.12 -1.24 -3.43
C TRP A 72 -20.53 -2.41 -4.21
N PHE A 73 -21.00 -2.65 -5.44
CA PHE A 73 -20.45 -3.72 -6.29
C PHE A 73 -18.97 -3.48 -6.59
N PHE A 74 -18.57 -2.26 -6.93
CA PHE A 74 -17.16 -1.95 -7.21
C PHE A 74 -16.23 -2.20 -6.01
N TRP A 75 -16.70 -1.91 -4.78
CA TRP A 75 -15.91 -2.14 -3.56
C TRP A 75 -15.94 -3.59 -3.07
N ASN A 76 -17.02 -4.33 -3.36
CA ASN A 76 -17.21 -5.70 -2.86
C ASN A 76 -16.84 -6.80 -3.85
N SER A 77 -16.66 -6.47 -5.13
CA SER A 77 -16.25 -7.40 -6.20
C SER A 77 -14.74 -7.57 -6.36
N GLN A 78 -13.91 -6.76 -5.69
CA GLN A 78 -12.46 -6.81 -5.84
C GLN A 78 -11.80 -7.45 -4.61
N PRO A 79 -11.40 -8.74 -4.67
CA PRO A 79 -10.72 -9.42 -3.57
C PRO A 79 -9.42 -8.69 -3.20
N THR A 80 -8.71 -8.19 -4.21
CA THR A 80 -7.41 -7.50 -4.08
C THR A 80 -7.51 -6.17 -3.31
N LYS A 81 -8.65 -5.48 -3.32
CA LYS A 81 -8.86 -4.26 -2.53
C LYS A 81 -9.14 -4.55 -1.06
N ARG A 82 -9.75 -5.70 -0.74
CA ARG A 82 -9.90 -6.16 0.66
C ARG A 82 -8.55 -6.57 1.25
N MET A 83 -7.65 -7.13 0.42
CA MET A 83 -6.30 -7.53 0.85
C MET A 83 -5.31 -6.38 1.06
N ARG A 84 -5.59 -5.14 0.60
CA ARG A 84 -4.71 -3.99 0.88
C ARG A 84 -4.68 -3.57 2.36
N SER A 85 -5.66 -4.00 3.15
CA SER A 85 -5.72 -3.72 4.60
C SER A 85 -5.00 -4.77 5.43
N THR A 86 -4.74 -5.96 4.88
CA THR A 86 -3.85 -6.92 5.50
C THR A 86 -2.45 -6.44 5.18
N LYS A 87 -1.66 -6.14 6.22
CA LYS A 87 -0.24 -5.82 6.11
C LYS A 87 0.38 -6.73 5.04
N SER A 88 1.07 -6.09 4.10
CA SER A 88 1.91 -6.70 3.06
C SER A 88 2.20 -8.17 3.31
N SER A 89 1.99 -9.03 2.30
CA SER A 89 2.59 -10.35 2.36
C SER A 89 4.05 -10.15 2.75
N VAL A 90 4.42 -10.72 3.90
CA VAL A 90 5.75 -10.58 4.52
C VAL A 90 6.84 -10.86 3.47
N PHE A 91 6.49 -11.68 2.48
CA PHE A 91 7.27 -12.06 1.33
C PHE A 91 7.47 -10.98 0.24
N LEU A 92 6.45 -10.15 -0.10
CA LEU A 92 6.67 -9.04 -1.04
C LEU A 92 7.52 -7.93 -0.42
N ASP A 93 7.58 -7.81 0.90
CA ASP A 93 8.53 -6.93 1.57
C ASP A 93 9.97 -7.49 1.57
N ALA A 94 10.14 -8.82 1.51
CA ALA A 94 11.45 -9.46 1.31
C ALA A 94 11.95 -9.35 -0.16
N LEU A 95 11.05 -9.36 -1.15
CA LEU A 95 11.38 -9.18 -2.57
C LEU A 95 11.47 -7.72 -3.02
N LYS A 96 10.87 -6.79 -2.27
CA LYS A 96 11.12 -5.36 -2.49
C LYS A 96 12.57 -5.11 -2.09
N LYS A 97 13.39 -4.67 -3.07
CA LYS A 97 14.64 -3.94 -2.79
C LYS A 97 14.39 -3.04 -1.57
N PRO A 98 15.30 -2.99 -0.58
CA PRO A 98 15.11 -2.13 0.58
C PRO A 98 14.66 -0.79 0.06
N SER A 99 13.43 -0.39 0.43
CA SER A 99 12.79 0.80 -0.11
C SER A 99 13.84 1.91 -0.09
N LYS A 100 14.18 2.50 -1.26
CA LYS A 100 15.22 3.53 -1.45
C LYS A 100 15.56 4.15 -0.11
N GLY A 101 16.71 3.76 0.46
CA GLY A 101 16.99 3.83 1.90
C GLY A 101 16.34 5.05 2.54
N THR A 102 15.50 4.82 3.56
CA THR A 102 14.86 5.91 4.30
C THR A 102 15.93 6.94 4.62
N ARG A 103 15.71 8.18 4.18
CA ARG A 103 16.66 9.28 4.31
C ARG A 103 17.11 9.42 5.78
N VAL A 104 18.40 9.68 6.00
CA VAL A 104 18.95 10.04 7.34
C VAL A 104 18.11 11.19 7.92
N PRO A 105 17.64 11.08 9.18
CA PRO A 105 16.83 12.12 9.81
C PRO A 105 17.59 13.44 9.80
N ARG A 106 16.87 14.54 9.54
CA ARG A 106 17.41 15.90 9.72
C ARG A 106 17.64 16.18 11.21
N PRO A 107 18.53 17.10 11.60
CA PRO A 107 18.76 17.44 13.02
C PRO A 107 17.47 17.80 13.78
N VAL A 108 16.55 18.54 13.16
CA VAL A 108 15.25 18.87 13.79
C VAL A 108 14.36 17.63 13.98
N GLU A 109 14.40 16.69 13.04
CA GLU A 109 13.66 15.42 13.14
C GLU A 109 14.26 14.51 14.22
N ALA A 110 15.60 14.49 14.33
CA ALA A 110 16.32 13.81 15.40
C ALA A 110 15.99 14.42 16.78
N TYR A 111 15.95 15.76 16.88
CA TYR A 111 15.53 16.47 18.09
C TYR A 111 14.08 16.14 18.49
N GLN A 112 13.16 16.13 17.53
CA GLN A 112 11.76 15.70 17.78
C GLN A 112 11.67 14.24 18.21
N CYS A 113 12.57 13.37 17.74
CA CYS A 113 12.60 11.96 18.11
C CYS A 113 13.10 11.78 19.55
N LEU A 114 14.23 12.41 19.89
CA LEU A 114 14.83 12.36 21.23
C LEU A 114 13.96 13.07 22.29
N TYR A 115 13.39 14.22 21.95
CA TYR A 115 12.64 15.08 22.87
C TYR A 115 11.16 15.18 22.48
N LYS A 116 10.55 14.03 22.18
CA LYS A 116 9.18 13.93 21.65
C LYS A 116 8.12 14.59 22.52
N LEU A 117 8.21 14.43 23.84
CA LEU A 117 7.22 15.01 24.76
C LEU A 117 7.32 16.55 24.78
N LYS A 118 8.55 17.09 24.90
CA LYS A 118 8.82 18.53 24.92
C LYS A 118 8.36 19.21 23.63
N THR A 119 8.76 18.67 22.49
CA THR A 119 8.40 19.21 21.16
C THR A 119 6.90 19.10 20.89
N ARG A 120 6.26 17.97 21.25
CA ARG A 120 4.80 17.82 21.09
C ARG A 120 4.02 18.81 21.93
N LEU A 121 4.45 19.09 23.16
CA LEU A 121 3.80 20.09 24.02
C LEU A 121 3.88 21.48 23.37
N ALA A 122 5.07 21.91 22.96
CA ALA A 122 5.27 23.20 22.29
C ALA A 122 4.50 23.35 20.96
N ILE A 123 4.46 22.29 20.15
CA ILE A 123 3.63 22.28 18.93
C ILE A 123 2.15 22.40 19.30
N SER A 124 1.69 21.66 20.32
CA SER A 124 0.28 21.68 20.72
C SER A 124 -0.16 23.04 21.29
N THR A 125 0.71 23.73 22.02
CA THR A 125 0.43 25.08 22.53
C THR A 125 0.40 26.09 21.39
N ALA A 126 1.36 26.04 20.46
CA ALA A 126 1.37 26.90 19.27
C ALA A 126 0.14 26.67 18.37
N LEU A 127 -0.27 25.42 18.17
CA LEU A 127 -1.48 25.09 17.40
C LEU A 127 -2.77 25.57 18.08
N LYS A 128 -2.84 25.49 19.43
CA LYS A 128 -3.98 26.03 20.18
C LYS A 128 -4.03 27.56 20.09
N ALA A 129 -2.88 28.23 20.20
CA ALA A 129 -2.79 29.69 20.08
C ALA A 129 -3.17 30.20 18.69
N ALA A 130 -2.85 29.44 17.63
CA ALA A 130 -3.17 29.81 16.25
C ALA A 130 -4.65 29.62 15.88
N GLY A 131 -5.44 28.85 16.65
CA GLY A 131 -6.86 28.65 16.42
C GLY A 131 -7.19 27.87 15.12
N ASN A 132 -8.19 28.33 14.37
CA ASN A 132 -8.64 27.66 13.15
C ASN A 132 -7.77 28.06 11.94
N ILE A 133 -6.79 27.22 11.63
CA ILE A 133 -5.78 27.48 10.60
C ILE A 133 -5.92 26.54 9.40
N THR A 134 -5.47 27.01 8.24
CA THR A 134 -5.36 26.18 7.04
C THR A 134 -4.35 25.05 7.24
N LYS A 135 -4.52 23.95 6.49
CA LYS A 135 -3.61 22.79 6.54
C LYS A 135 -2.14 23.18 6.26
N SER A 136 -1.91 24.14 5.37
CA SER A 136 -0.57 24.65 5.06
C SER A 136 0.07 25.34 6.26
N HIS A 137 -0.67 26.25 6.90
CA HIS A 137 -0.18 26.97 8.07
C HIS A 137 0.09 26.03 9.25
N ARG A 138 -0.77 25.03 9.45
CA ARG A 138 -0.55 23.96 10.44
C ARG A 138 0.75 23.20 10.21
N LEU A 139 1.07 22.86 8.96
CA LEU A 139 2.32 22.19 8.63
C LEU A 139 3.54 23.09 8.87
N ASN A 140 3.42 24.39 8.63
CA ASN A 140 4.49 25.33 8.92
C ASN A 140 4.77 25.41 10.43
N ILE A 141 3.75 25.52 11.28
CA ILE A 141 3.90 25.51 12.75
C ILE A 141 4.60 24.24 13.24
N ILE A 142 4.21 23.07 12.72
CA ILE A 142 4.82 21.79 13.08
C ILE A 142 6.32 21.74 12.71
N LYS A 143 6.74 22.47 11.65
CA LYS A 143 8.13 22.51 11.18
C LYS A 143 8.95 23.60 11.86
N SER A 144 8.39 24.80 12.04
CA SER A 144 9.12 25.98 12.54
C SER A 144 9.35 25.91 14.04
N VAL A 145 8.32 25.55 14.82
CA VAL A 145 8.43 25.55 16.30
C VAL A 145 9.58 24.67 16.78
N PRO A 146 9.74 23.42 16.32
CA PRO A 146 10.86 22.60 16.78
C PRO A 146 12.22 23.04 16.23
N ALA A 147 12.25 23.75 15.11
CA ALA A 147 13.49 24.32 14.57
C ALA A 147 13.95 25.53 15.41
N GLU A 148 13.03 26.40 15.80
CA GLU A 148 13.28 27.51 16.72
C GLU A 148 13.74 26.98 18.09
N MET A 149 13.04 25.98 18.64
CA MET A 149 13.44 25.35 19.90
C MET A 149 14.85 24.77 19.84
N LEU A 150 15.21 24.09 18.74
CA LEU A 150 16.55 23.55 18.57
C LEU A 150 17.61 24.65 18.53
N SER A 151 17.32 25.80 17.92
CA SER A 151 18.28 26.91 17.81
C SER A 151 18.58 27.63 19.14
N THR A 152 17.67 27.58 20.10
CA THR A 152 17.79 28.23 21.42
C THR A 152 18.24 27.26 22.52
N GLU A 153 18.37 25.97 22.22
CA GLU A 153 18.65 24.94 23.20
C GLU A 153 20.12 24.92 23.66
N ASN A 154 20.36 24.28 24.80
CA ASN A 154 21.70 24.11 25.38
C ASN A 154 22.65 23.37 24.42
N PRO A 155 23.97 23.69 24.46
CA PRO A 155 24.96 23.04 23.61
C PRO A 155 25.06 21.52 23.84
N GLU A 156 24.76 21.05 25.05
CA GLU A 156 24.70 19.62 25.39
C GLU A 156 23.61 18.87 24.59
N VAL A 157 22.44 19.51 24.42
CA VAL A 157 21.33 18.92 23.66
C VAL A 157 21.64 18.90 22.17
N LEU A 158 22.30 19.94 21.67
CA LEU A 158 22.79 20.00 20.29
C LEU A 158 23.78 18.87 20.02
N ALA A 159 24.74 18.64 20.93
CA ALA A 159 25.70 17.53 20.84
C ALA A 159 24.98 16.17 20.83
N ALA A 160 24.00 15.95 21.70
CA ALA A 160 23.22 14.71 21.73
C ALA A 160 22.46 14.47 20.41
N VAL A 161 21.90 15.53 19.80
CA VAL A 161 21.22 15.46 18.51
C VAL A 161 22.20 15.13 17.37
N THR A 162 23.39 15.74 17.35
CA THR A 162 24.41 15.44 16.34
C THR A 162 24.90 14.00 16.46
N THR A 163 25.21 13.54 17.67
CA THR A 163 25.60 12.14 17.93
C THR A 163 24.50 11.17 17.47
N TYR A 164 23.23 11.48 17.71
CA TYR A 164 22.14 10.64 17.25
C TYR A 164 22.05 10.57 15.72
N VAL A 165 22.22 11.69 15.02
CA VAL A 165 22.23 11.74 13.55
C VAL A 165 23.42 10.94 12.99
N GLU A 166 24.59 11.04 13.60
CA GLU A 166 25.79 10.29 13.23
C GLU A 166 25.61 8.80 13.46
N LEU A 167 25.10 8.38 14.62
CA LEU A 167 24.79 6.97 14.90
C LEU A 167 23.77 6.40 13.90
N GLU A 168 22.74 7.15 13.52
CA GLU A 168 21.79 6.72 12.50
C GLU A 168 22.41 6.66 11.10
N LYS A 169 23.36 7.54 10.80
CA LYS A 169 24.13 7.51 9.55
C LYS A 169 25.04 6.29 9.51
N GLU A 170 25.71 5.96 10.61
CA GLU A 170 26.59 4.79 10.76
C GLU A 170 25.81 3.49 10.74
N LYS A 171 24.70 3.37 11.46
CA LYS A 171 23.82 2.20 11.40
C LYS A 171 23.31 1.92 9.98
N ARG A 172 23.09 2.97 9.18
CA ARG A 172 22.65 2.83 7.79
C ARG A 172 23.80 2.57 6.83
N ALA A 173 25.00 3.05 7.13
CA ALA A 173 26.22 2.69 6.41
C ALA A 173 26.64 1.23 6.70
N GLY A 174 26.53 0.78 7.95
CA GLY A 174 26.91 -0.56 8.42
C GLY A 174 25.81 -1.62 8.32
N GLY A 175 24.53 -1.22 8.21
CA GLY A 175 23.40 -2.10 7.88
C GLY A 175 23.38 -2.56 6.42
N GLY A 176 24.32 -2.07 5.61
CA GLY A 176 24.74 -2.69 4.36
C GLY A 176 25.68 -3.85 4.62
N LEU A 177 25.20 -4.93 5.25
CA LEU A 177 25.78 -6.27 5.09
C LEU A 177 25.37 -6.83 3.72
N GLY A 178 25.76 -6.08 2.70
CA GLY A 178 25.89 -6.45 1.31
C GLY A 178 27.09 -5.64 0.86
N GLU A 179 28.20 -6.34 0.69
CA GLU A 179 29.51 -5.82 0.31
C GLU A 179 29.49 -4.50 -0.45
N THR A 180 30.35 -3.59 0.01
CA THR A 180 30.95 -2.52 -0.78
C THR A 180 31.14 -2.91 -2.25
N MET A 181 30.29 -2.36 -3.10
CA MET A 181 30.66 -2.06 -4.49
C MET A 181 30.44 -0.57 -4.68
N GLU A 182 31.55 0.12 -4.90
CA GLU A 182 31.64 1.55 -5.16
C GLU A 182 30.56 2.02 -6.12
N SER A 183 29.87 3.09 -5.74
CA SER A 183 29.06 3.89 -6.64
C SER A 183 29.97 4.68 -7.59
N GLY A 184 30.57 3.97 -8.55
CA GLY A 184 31.05 4.54 -9.81
C GLY A 184 29.87 4.76 -10.78
N PRO A 185 30.05 5.60 -11.82
CA PRO A 185 28.97 5.96 -12.73
C PRO A 185 28.53 4.71 -13.50
N LYS A 186 27.23 4.37 -13.43
CA LYS A 186 26.48 3.37 -14.21
C LYS A 186 27.31 2.71 -15.34
N SER A 187 28.20 1.78 -14.99
CA SER A 187 28.72 0.84 -15.97
C SER A 187 27.66 -0.24 -16.10
N SER A 188 27.45 -0.72 -17.32
CA SER A 188 26.68 -1.91 -17.62
C SER A 188 26.97 -2.98 -16.55
N ASN A 189 25.95 -3.38 -15.78
CA ASN A 189 26.02 -4.50 -14.83
C ASN A 189 26.27 -5.80 -15.62
N VAL A 190 27.50 -6.00 -16.08
CA VAL A 190 27.96 -7.26 -16.67
C VAL A 190 28.16 -8.19 -15.48
N ARG A 191 27.11 -8.97 -15.17
CA ARG A 191 27.19 -10.04 -14.17
C ARG A 191 28.29 -11.01 -14.60
N THR A 192 29.09 -11.47 -13.65
CA THR A 192 30.12 -12.46 -13.99
C THR A 192 29.46 -13.80 -14.34
N PRO A 193 30.04 -14.61 -15.25
CA PRO A 193 29.53 -15.95 -15.58
C PRO A 193 29.28 -16.82 -14.34
N ALA A 194 30.15 -16.73 -13.33
CA ALA A 194 30.02 -17.45 -12.07
C ALA A 194 28.77 -17.01 -11.26
N GLN A 195 28.48 -15.71 -11.20
CA GLN A 195 27.28 -15.19 -10.55
C GLN A 195 26.00 -15.65 -11.25
N VAL A 196 26.00 -15.69 -12.58
CA VAL A 196 24.86 -16.17 -13.37
C VAL A 196 24.63 -17.67 -13.15
N ASN A 197 25.70 -18.48 -13.21
CA ASN A 197 25.58 -19.92 -13.00
C ASN A 197 25.08 -20.24 -11.58
N ARG A 198 25.61 -19.56 -10.56
CA ARG A 198 25.13 -19.71 -9.18
C ARG A 198 23.64 -19.40 -9.06
N ALA A 199 23.18 -18.30 -9.68
CA ALA A 199 21.77 -17.94 -9.66
C ALA A 199 20.88 -18.96 -10.38
N ILE A 200 21.36 -19.55 -11.49
CA ILE A 200 20.65 -20.63 -12.21
C ILE A 200 20.49 -21.86 -11.31
N GLN A 201 21.54 -22.23 -10.56
CA GLN A 201 21.51 -23.40 -9.68
C GLN A 201 20.67 -23.19 -8.41
N GLU A 202 20.68 -21.98 -7.85
CA GLU A 202 19.91 -21.65 -6.64
C GLU A 202 18.42 -21.39 -6.94
N PHE A 203 18.08 -21.00 -8.17
CA PHE A 203 16.73 -20.62 -8.56
C PHE A 203 15.68 -21.73 -8.37
N PRO A 204 15.88 -22.99 -8.82
CA PRO A 204 14.88 -24.05 -8.64
C PRO A 204 14.52 -24.28 -7.17
N ILE A 205 15.50 -24.22 -6.26
CA ILE A 205 15.29 -24.43 -4.82
C ILE A 205 14.40 -23.33 -4.25
N ALA A 206 14.73 -22.06 -4.55
CA ALA A 206 13.94 -20.92 -4.10
C ALA A 206 12.54 -20.89 -4.72
N ALA A 207 12.44 -21.22 -6.01
CA ALA A 207 11.17 -21.26 -6.73
C ALA A 207 10.26 -22.39 -6.22
N HIS A 208 10.79 -23.58 -5.97
CA HIS A 208 10.02 -24.72 -5.47
C HIS A 208 9.38 -24.40 -4.13
N SER A 209 10.17 -23.90 -3.16
CA SER A 209 9.66 -23.54 -1.83
C SER A 209 8.51 -22.54 -1.90
N PHE A 210 8.60 -21.56 -2.81
CA PHE A 210 7.53 -20.59 -3.03
C PHE A 210 6.29 -21.23 -3.70
N LEU A 211 6.50 -21.95 -4.79
CA LEU A 211 5.41 -22.52 -5.59
C LEU A 211 4.65 -23.60 -4.83
N GLU A 212 5.33 -24.39 -4.00
CA GLU A 212 4.72 -25.42 -3.13
C GLU A 212 3.79 -24.79 -2.09
N SER A 213 4.20 -23.68 -1.48
CA SER A 213 3.34 -22.94 -0.54
C SER A 213 2.08 -22.42 -1.23
N VAL A 214 2.22 -21.88 -2.45
CA VAL A 214 1.06 -21.38 -3.22
C VAL A 214 0.16 -22.54 -3.65
N ALA A 215 0.72 -23.62 -4.15
CA ALA A 215 -0.02 -24.80 -4.58
C ALA A 215 -0.83 -25.41 -3.43
N THR A 216 -0.24 -25.50 -2.23
CA THR A 216 -0.90 -26.04 -1.03
C THR A 216 -2.10 -25.19 -0.59
N GLU A 217 -1.96 -23.86 -0.60
CA GLU A 217 -3.03 -22.96 -0.16
C GLU A 217 -4.15 -22.79 -1.19
N THR A 218 -3.81 -22.83 -2.48
CA THR A 218 -4.75 -22.55 -3.57
C THR A 218 -5.33 -23.80 -4.22
N GLY A 219 -4.72 -24.97 -4.00
CA GLY A 219 -5.00 -26.20 -4.72
C GLY A 219 -4.56 -26.17 -6.20
N TRP A 220 -3.73 -25.20 -6.58
CA TRP A 220 -3.28 -25.06 -7.97
C TRP A 220 -2.16 -26.04 -8.28
N ILE A 221 -2.17 -26.57 -9.51
CA ILE A 221 -1.04 -27.27 -10.10
C ILE A 221 -0.21 -26.23 -10.85
N ILE A 222 1.03 -26.00 -10.42
CA ILE A 222 1.90 -24.99 -10.98
C ILE A 222 3.10 -25.66 -11.64
N HIS A 223 3.32 -25.34 -12.91
CA HIS A 223 4.47 -25.80 -13.69
C HIS A 223 5.35 -24.60 -14.03
N LEU A 224 6.65 -24.67 -13.76
CA LEU A 224 7.61 -23.62 -14.06
C LEU A 224 8.63 -24.15 -15.05
N VAL A 225 8.84 -23.43 -16.14
CA VAL A 225 9.92 -23.72 -17.10
C VAL A 225 10.71 -22.44 -17.29
N ALA A 226 12.01 -22.52 -17.11
CA ALA A 226 12.93 -21.44 -17.41
C ALA A 226 14.00 -21.95 -18.37
N ALA A 227 14.26 -21.20 -19.45
CA ALA A 227 15.31 -21.53 -20.41
C ALA A 227 16.17 -20.31 -20.69
N GLY A 228 17.47 -20.52 -20.83
CA GLY A 228 18.41 -19.43 -21.12
C GLY A 228 19.85 -19.88 -21.29
N PRO A 229 20.76 -18.95 -21.59
CA PRO A 229 22.17 -19.24 -21.79
C PRO A 229 22.81 -19.74 -20.49
N ASN A 230 23.42 -20.92 -20.54
CA ASN A 230 24.16 -21.49 -19.43
C ASN A 230 25.65 -21.10 -19.53
N PRO A 231 26.19 -20.27 -18.61
CA PRO A 231 27.59 -19.87 -18.64
C PRO A 231 28.56 -21.05 -18.47
N ALA A 232 28.13 -22.15 -17.83
CA ALA A 232 28.96 -23.35 -17.66
C ALA A 232 29.07 -24.17 -18.96
N ALA A 233 28.12 -24.03 -19.88
CA ALA A 233 28.10 -24.66 -21.19
C ALA A 233 28.45 -23.66 -22.31
N ASN A 234 29.34 -22.70 -22.04
CA ASN A 234 29.80 -21.70 -23.00
C ASN A 234 28.66 -20.88 -23.66
N GLY A 235 27.54 -20.69 -22.96
CA GLY A 235 26.38 -19.94 -23.45
C GLY A 235 25.36 -20.75 -24.23
N GLU A 236 25.47 -22.09 -24.29
CA GLU A 236 24.41 -22.95 -24.83
C GLU A 236 23.11 -22.78 -24.04
N ILE A 237 21.97 -22.87 -24.75
CA ILE A 237 20.65 -22.74 -24.13
C ILE A 237 20.36 -24.03 -23.36
N ALA A 238 20.17 -23.89 -22.05
CA ALA A 238 19.70 -24.96 -21.19
C ALA A 238 18.34 -24.59 -20.59
N SER A 239 17.49 -25.59 -20.39
CA SER A 239 16.25 -25.47 -19.62
C SER A 239 16.42 -26.06 -18.23
N ILE A 240 15.70 -25.47 -17.29
CA ILE A 240 15.44 -25.99 -15.95
C ILE A 240 13.93 -26.11 -15.81
N GLU A 241 13.51 -27.30 -15.39
CA GLU A 241 12.12 -27.70 -15.12
C GLU A 241 11.97 -27.97 -13.61
#